data_AF-D4B2R3-F1
#
_entry.id   AF-D4B2R3-F1
#
_cell.length_a   1.000
_cell.length_b   1.000
_cell.length_c   1.000
_cell.angle_alpha   90.00
_cell.angle_beta   90.00
_cell.angle_gamma   90.00
#
_symmetry.space_group_name_H-M   'P 1'
#
loop_
_entity.id
_entity.type
_entity.pdbx_description
1 polymer ?
#
loop_
_entity_poly.entity_id
_entity_poly.type
_entity_poly.pdbx_seq_one_letter_code
_entity_poly.pdbx_strand_id
1 'polypeptide(L)'
;MPFAQLVIGPPGSGKSTYCNGMQQFMSAIGRKCSIVNLDPANDQTSYTPAVDVRELVTLEEIMKEDTLGPNGAVLYALEELEENFEWLEEGLHSLGGMFLLHLLCMALLTVGWFGR
;
A
#
# COMPACT_ATOMS: atom_id res chain seq x y z
N MET A 1 -2.66 -9.86 20.24
CA MET A 1 -2.49 -8.49 19.75
C MET A 1 -1.76 -8.56 18.42
N PRO A 2 -2.32 -7.99 17.34
CA PRO A 2 -1.63 -7.93 16.06
C PRO A 2 -0.42 -6.98 16.12
N PHE A 3 0.56 -7.21 15.25
CA PHE A 3 1.73 -6.34 15.12
C PHE A 3 1.84 -5.91 13.65
N ALA A 4 2.19 -4.65 13.42
CA ALA A 4 2.33 -4.10 12.08
C ALA A 4 3.70 -3.44 11.92
N GLN A 5 4.32 -3.62 10.76
CA GLN A 5 5.47 -2.84 10.32
C GLN A 5 5.05 -2.02 9.11
N LEU A 6 5.15 -0.69 9.24
CA LEU A 6 4.94 0.23 8.14
C LEU A 6 6.26 0.48 7.41
N VAL A 7 6.31 0.15 6.11
CA VAL A 7 7.47 0.27 5.24
C VAL A 7 7.26 1.45 4.30
N ILE A 8 7.99 2.53 4.56
CA ILE A 8 7.92 3.79 3.79
C ILE A 8 9.29 4.13 3.24
N GLY A 9 9.32 4.73 2.05
CA GLY A 9 10.54 5.16 1.37
C GLY A 9 10.29 5.66 -0.06
N PRO A 10 11.25 6.38 -0.66
CA PRO A 10 11.11 6.94 -2.01
C PRO A 10 10.99 5.83 -3.07
N PRO A 11 10.56 6.16 -4.30
CA PRO A 11 10.60 5.22 -5.43
C PRO A 11 12.01 4.65 -5.60
N GLY A 12 12.12 3.36 -5.89
CA GLY A 12 13.41 2.69 -6.07
C GLY A 12 14.19 2.36 -4.78
N SER A 13 13.71 2.71 -3.59
CA SER A 13 14.40 2.40 -2.32
C SER A 13 14.35 0.92 -1.90
N GLY A 14 13.74 0.04 -2.71
CA GLY A 14 13.68 -1.39 -2.45
C GLY A 14 12.57 -1.86 -1.50
N LYS A 15 11.52 -1.06 -1.26
CA LYS A 15 10.40 -1.42 -0.37
C LYS A 15 9.75 -2.77 -0.75
N SER A 16 9.44 -2.99 -2.03
CA SER A 16 8.77 -4.22 -2.49
C SER A 16 9.67 -5.43 -2.25
N THR A 17 10.96 -5.28 -2.50
CA THR A 17 11.98 -6.30 -2.25
C THR A 17 12.10 -6.61 -0.76
N TYR A 18 12.09 -5.58 0.09
CA TYR A 18 12.09 -5.74 1.55
C TYR A 18 10.86 -6.50 2.04
N CYS A 19 9.65 -6.11 1.61
CA CYS A 19 8.40 -6.78 1.98
C CYS A 19 8.41 -8.26 1.58
N ASN A 20 8.86 -8.57 0.36
CA ASN A 20 8.99 -9.96 -0.11
C ASN A 20 9.98 -10.77 0.74
N GLY A 21 11.20 -10.25 0.93
CA GLY A 21 12.23 -10.92 1.72
C GLY A 21 11.83 -11.11 3.18
N MET A 22 11.18 -10.11 3.78
CA MET A 22 10.67 -10.20 5.15
C MET A 22 9.56 -11.25 5.28
N GLN A 23 8.61 -11.30 4.34
CA GLN A 23 7.58 -12.34 4.35
C GLN A 23 8.19 -13.76 4.24
N GLN A 24 9.18 -13.94 3.37
CA GLN A 24 9.90 -15.21 3.23
C GLN A 24 10.65 -15.58 4.53
N PHE A 25 11.36 -14.63 5.13
CA PHE A 25 12.07 -14.82 6.38
C PHE A 25 11.14 -15.21 7.53
N MET A 26 10.03 -14.48 7.69
CA MET A 26 9.03 -14.74 8.72
C MET A 26 8.40 -16.12 8.54
N SER A 27 8.10 -16.48 7.30
CA SER A 27 7.58 -17.81 6.95
C SER A 27 8.59 -18.92 7.29
N ALA A 28 9.88 -18.70 7.01
CA ALA A 28 10.96 -19.65 7.32
C ALA A 28 11.14 -19.91 8.82
N ILE A 29 10.87 -18.90 9.67
CA ILE A 29 10.89 -19.06 11.14
C ILE A 29 9.54 -19.50 11.74
N GLY A 30 8.60 -19.94 10.90
CA GLY A 30 7.30 -20.46 11.33
C GLY A 30 6.29 -19.38 11.78
N ARG A 31 6.47 -18.13 11.34
CA ARG A 31 5.56 -17.02 11.67
C ARG A 31 4.78 -16.57 10.44
N LYS A 32 3.46 -16.60 10.54
CA LYS A 32 2.57 -16.08 9.50
C LYS A 32 2.74 -14.56 9.38
N CYS A 33 2.97 -14.09 8.16
CA CYS A 33 3.15 -12.68 7.85
C CYS A 33 2.41 -12.35 6.55
N SER A 34 1.48 -11.41 6.62
CA SER A 34 0.70 -10.95 5.47
C SER A 34 1.21 -9.59 5.01
N ILE A 35 1.32 -9.39 3.70
CA ILE A 35 1.66 -8.10 3.12
C ILE A 35 0.36 -7.37 2.78
N VAL A 36 0.28 -6.11 3.17
CA VAL A 36 -0.81 -5.19 2.83
C VAL A 36 -0.22 -4.13 1.90
N ASN A 37 -0.67 -4.10 0.65
CA ASN A 37 -0.22 -3.12 -0.34
C ASN A 37 -1.10 -1.87 -0.27
N LEU A 38 -0.54 -0.76 0.19
CA LEU A 38 -1.16 0.56 0.19
C LEU A 38 -0.55 1.48 -0.88
N ASP A 39 0.29 0.94 -1.77
CA ASP A 39 0.87 1.68 -2.90
C ASP A 39 0.02 1.42 -4.16
N PRO A 40 -0.77 2.41 -4.63
CA PRO A 40 -1.61 2.27 -5.82
C PRO A 40 -0.79 2.21 -7.11
N ALA A 41 0.47 2.68 -7.11
CA ALA A 41 1.35 2.71 -8.29
C ALA A 41 2.23 1.46 -8.45
N ASN A 42 1.95 0.40 -7.69
CA ASN A 42 2.79 -0.79 -7.61
C ASN A 42 2.30 -1.89 -8.58
N ASP A 43 2.53 -1.71 -9.88
CA ASP A 43 1.95 -2.56 -10.93
C ASP A 43 2.52 -4.00 -10.96
N GLN A 44 3.72 -4.21 -10.43
CA GLN A 44 4.42 -5.50 -10.46
C GLN A 44 4.94 -5.91 -9.08
N THR A 45 4.09 -6.54 -8.27
CA THR A 45 4.52 -7.13 -7.01
C THR A 45 5.12 -8.52 -7.23
N SER A 46 6.34 -8.75 -6.73
CA SER A 46 6.96 -10.10 -6.68
C SER A 46 6.40 -10.98 -5.55
N TYR A 47 5.29 -10.57 -4.95
CA TYR A 47 4.57 -11.21 -3.86
C TYR A 47 3.06 -11.03 -4.08
N THR A 48 2.26 -11.89 -3.43
CA THR A 48 0.80 -11.76 -3.40
C THR A 48 0.40 -10.97 -2.15
N PRO A 49 -0.06 -9.71 -2.28
CA PRO A 49 -0.62 -8.98 -1.15
C PRO A 49 -1.91 -9.67 -0.68
N ALA A 50 -2.17 -9.59 0.62
CA ALA A 50 -3.37 -10.13 1.23
C ALA A 50 -4.51 -9.10 1.30
N VAL A 51 -4.16 -7.82 1.24
CA VAL A 51 -5.06 -6.66 1.05
C VAL A 51 -4.31 -5.72 0.12
N ASP A 52 -4.99 -5.20 -0.91
CA ASP A 52 -4.39 -4.36 -1.94
C ASP A 52 -5.29 -3.17 -2.25
N VAL A 53 -4.79 -1.94 -2.02
CA VAL A 53 -5.55 -0.70 -2.27
C VAL A 53 -6.03 -0.56 -3.71
N ARG A 54 -5.38 -1.26 -4.66
CA ARG A 54 -5.79 -1.29 -6.06
C ARG A 54 -7.13 -1.99 -6.30
N GLU A 55 -7.62 -2.76 -5.33
CA GLU A 55 -8.97 -3.34 -5.37
C GLU A 55 -10.06 -2.31 -5.02
N LEU A 56 -9.68 -1.25 -4.31
CA LEU A 56 -10.58 -0.12 -4.00
C LEU A 56 -10.66 0.84 -5.18
N VAL A 57 -9.49 1.18 -5.76
CA VAL A 57 -9.40 2.14 -6.86
C VAL A 57 -8.13 1.91 -7.69
N THR A 58 -8.26 1.84 -9.01
CA THR A 58 -7.10 1.71 -9.91
C THR A 58 -6.65 3.06 -10.44
N LEU A 59 -5.34 3.24 -10.60
CA LEU A 59 -4.80 4.47 -11.20
C LEU A 59 -5.28 4.66 -12.64
N GLU A 60 -5.51 3.58 -13.39
CA GLU A 60 -6.03 3.67 -14.76
C GLU A 60 -7.47 4.21 -14.83
N GLU A 61 -8.30 3.91 -13.83
CA GLU A 61 -9.66 4.46 -13.73
C GLU A 61 -9.60 5.96 -13.38
N ILE A 62 -8.79 6.34 -12.38
CA ILE A 62 -8.64 7.74 -11.97
C ILE A 62 -8.09 8.59 -13.13
N MET A 63 -7.06 8.12 -13.82
CA MET A 63 -6.45 8.86 -14.93
C MET A 63 -7.33 8.91 -16.21
N LYS A 64 -8.38 8.08 -16.29
CA LYS A 64 -9.35 8.12 -17.40
C LYS A 64 -10.53 9.02 -17.12
N GLU A 65 -11.01 9.03 -15.88
CA GLU A 65 -12.18 9.83 -15.48
C GLU A 65 -11.79 11.27 -15.16
N ASP A 66 -10.56 11.50 -14.68
CA ASP A 66 -10.03 12.82 -14.40
C ASP A 66 -8.83 13.19 -15.29
N THR A 67 -8.65 14.49 -15.55
CA THR A 67 -7.43 15.06 -16.16
C THR A 67 -6.24 15.08 -15.20
N LEU A 68 -6.13 14.09 -14.31
CA LEU A 68 -5.06 14.00 -13.30
C LEU A 68 -3.81 13.34 -13.88
N GLY A 69 -2.65 13.91 -13.57
CA GLY A 69 -1.35 13.28 -13.84
C GLY A 69 -1.05 12.15 -12.84
N PRO A 70 0.04 11.37 -13.03
CA PRO A 70 0.35 10.20 -12.21
C PRO A 70 0.42 10.48 -10.70
N ASN A 71 0.94 11.65 -10.30
CA ASN A 71 1.00 12.03 -8.88
C ASN A 71 -0.39 12.40 -8.32
N GLY A 72 -1.24 13.01 -9.14
CA GLY A 72 -2.62 13.35 -8.74
C GLY A 72 -3.47 12.11 -8.56
N ALA A 73 -3.29 11.11 -9.44
CA ALA A 73 -3.96 9.82 -9.31
C ALA A 73 -3.55 9.06 -8.04
N VAL A 74 -2.27 9.12 -7.65
CA VAL A 74 -1.80 8.53 -6.38
C VAL A 74 -2.40 9.23 -5.16
N LEU A 75 -2.55 10.55 -5.20
CA LEU A 75 -3.18 11.31 -4.12
C LEU A 75 -4.67 10.96 -3.99
N TYR A 76 -5.40 10.99 -5.10
CA TYR A 76 -6.81 10.61 -5.15
C TYR A 76 -7.03 9.19 -4.61
N ALA A 77 -6.18 8.23 -5.00
CA ALA A 77 -6.29 6.86 -4.51
C ALA A 77 -6.15 6.74 -2.98
N LEU A 78 -5.43 7.67 -2.34
CA LEU A 78 -5.30 7.70 -0.88
C LEU A 78 -6.44 8.47 -0.21
N GLU A 79 -7.00 9.47 -0.88
CA GLU A 79 -8.24 10.12 -0.43
C GLU A 79 -9.40 9.12 -0.42
N GLU A 80 -9.54 8.31 -1.47
CA GLU A 80 -10.51 7.20 -1.51
C GLU A 80 -10.28 6.19 -0.39
N LEU A 81 -9.02 5.85 -0.09
CA LEU A 81 -8.70 4.97 1.03
C LEU A 81 -9.08 5.59 2.39
N GLU A 82 -8.92 6.91 2.55
CA GLU A 82 -9.33 7.63 3.75
C GLU A 82 -10.86 7.66 3.89
N GLU A 83 -11.59 7.88 2.81
CA GLU A 83 -13.06 7.86 2.79
C GLU A 83 -13.64 6.46 3.03
N ASN A 84 -12.91 5.41 2.64
CA ASN A 84 -13.29 4.01 2.81
C ASN A 84 -12.42 3.28 3.84
N PHE A 85 -12.03 3.95 4.93
CA PHE A 85 -11.12 3.38 5.91
C PHE A 85 -11.64 2.08 6.54
N GLU A 86 -12.96 1.92 6.66
CA GLU A 86 -13.60 0.68 7.14
C GLU A 86 -13.22 -0.53 6.27
N TRP A 87 -13.05 -0.37 4.96
CA TRP A 87 -12.60 -1.45 4.07
C TRP A 87 -11.21 -1.97 4.48
N LEU A 88 -10.30 -1.07 4.83
CA LEU A 88 -8.96 -1.43 5.30
C LEU A 88 -9.03 -2.09 6.67
N GLU A 89 -9.85 -1.59 7.58
CA GLU A 89 -10.04 -2.16 8.91
C GLU A 89 -10.57 -3.61 8.83
N GLU A 90 -11.61 -3.84 8.02
CA GLU A 90 -12.18 -5.16 7.77
C GLU A 90 -11.14 -6.11 7.14
N GLY A 91 -10.39 -5.61 6.15
CA GLY A 91 -9.28 -6.33 5.54
C GLY A 91 -8.25 -6.77 6.58
N LEU A 92 -7.78 -5.86 7.44
CA LEU A 92 -6.81 -6.14 8.50
C LEU A 92 -7.36 -7.11 9.57
N HIS A 93 -8.62 -6.96 9.96
CA HIS A 93 -9.27 -7.84 10.94
C HIS A 93 -9.38 -9.29 10.43
N SER A 94 -9.61 -9.49 9.13
CA SER A 94 -9.73 -10.82 8.53
C SER A 94 -8.42 -11.62 8.54
N LEU A 95 -7.27 -10.95 8.53
CA LEU A 95 -5.97 -11.61 8.32
C LEU A 95 -5.42 -12.29 9.58
N GLY A 96 -5.65 -11.69 10.75
CA GLY A 96 -5.19 -12.14 12.06
C GLY A 96 -3.66 -12.34 12.17
N GLY A 97 -2.96 -11.48 12.92
CA GLY A 97 -1.53 -11.70 13.24
C GLY A 97 -0.62 -10.52 12.91
N MET A 98 0.46 -10.78 12.15
CA MET A 98 1.47 -9.78 11.80
C MET A 98 1.33 -9.29 10.37
N PHE A 99 1.42 -7.97 10.17
CA PHE A 99 1.23 -7.30 8.89
C PHE A 99 2.46 -6.47 8.48
N LEU A 100 2.83 -6.54 7.21
CA LEU A 100 3.75 -5.60 6.57
C LEU A 100 2.94 -4.64 5.72
N LEU A 101 2.82 -3.39 6.14
CA LEU A 101 2.13 -2.35 5.38
C LEU A 101 3.16 -1.71 4.45
N HIS A 102 2.98 -1.91 3.15
CA HIS A 102 3.80 -1.29 2.13
C HIS A 102 3.15 0.02 1.69
N LEU A 103 3.84 1.15 1.86
CA LEU A 103 3.36 2.45 1.39
C LEU A 103 4.43 3.23 0.62
N LEU A 104 4.04 3.89 -0.46
CA LEU A 104 4.91 4.81 -1.19
C LEU A 104 5.01 6.16 -0.48
N CYS A 105 6.23 6.61 -0.20
CA CYS A 105 6.46 7.88 0.48
C CYS A 105 6.07 9.13 -0.34
N MET A 106 5.94 9.01 -1.68
CA MET A 106 5.64 10.17 -2.53
C MET A 106 4.32 10.83 -2.14
N ALA A 107 3.32 10.05 -1.75
CA ALA A 107 2.05 10.55 -1.24
C ALA A 107 2.20 11.51 -0.06
N LEU A 108 2.99 11.13 0.95
CA LEU A 108 3.20 11.93 2.15
C LEU A 108 3.97 13.24 1.87
N LEU A 109 4.81 13.26 0.83
CA LEU A 109 5.57 14.44 0.45
C LEU A 109 4.79 15.38 -0.46
N THR A 110 3.80 14.89 -1.22
CA THR A 110 2.95 15.73 -2.08
C THR A 110 1.89 16.51 -1.30
N VAL A 111 1.34 15.97 -0.21
CA VAL A 111 0.41 16.76 0.67
C VAL A 111 1.11 17.99 1.25
N GLY A 112 2.43 17.94 1.44
CA GLY A 112 3.24 19.08 1.90
C GLY A 112 3.72 20.06 0.82
N TRP A 113 3.63 19.70 -0.48
CA TRP A 113 4.13 20.54 -1.59
C TRP A 113 3.03 21.13 -2.46
N PHE A 114 1.84 20.51 -2.53
CA PHE A 114 0.63 21.11 -3.11
C PHE A 114 -0.18 21.87 -2.05
N GLY A 115 0.51 22.58 -1.16
CA GLY A 115 -0.07 23.72 -0.46
C GLY A 115 -0.08 24.95 -1.37
N ARG A 116 -0.90 24.93 -2.43
CA ARG A 116 -1.39 26.10 -3.19
C ARG A 116 -2.34 25.71 -4.32
#